data_AF-A0AA35S9W5-F1
#
_entry.id   AF-A0AA35S9W5-F1
#
_cell.length_a   1.000
_cell.length_b   1.000
_cell.length_c   1.000
_cell.angle_alpha   90.00
_cell.angle_beta   90.00
_cell.angle_gamma   90.00
#
_symmetry.space_group_name_H-M   'P 1'
#
loop_
_entity.id
_entity.type
_entity.pdbx_description
1 polymer ?
#
loop_
_entity_poly.entity_id
_entity_poly.type
_entity_poly.pdbx_seq_one_letter_code
_entity_poly.pdbx_strand_id
1 'polypeptide(L)'
;YLLTSQKWVADIGNFRLHAIYNLSSEAATQLLGAVAPSLTDDQKRQIADLTGNVPLAIEVVGAIFKFPGAPTAEEVIQGLRENLVSTLSPDELHSKVDVSMGVAYSYLTPELKQLCVNLSHFPGKFSKESAVAIFNFKGTNARQVSAEVSATI
;
A
#
# COMPACT_ATOMS: atom_id res chain seq x y z
N TYR A 1 -23.51 15.85 -15.73
CA TYR A 1 -22.62 15.98 -16.91
C TYR A 1 -21.54 14.91 -16.82
N LEU A 2 -21.78 13.76 -17.44
CA LEU A 2 -20.75 12.73 -17.65
C LEU A 2 -19.96 13.13 -18.90
N LEU A 3 -18.72 13.58 -18.71
CA LEU A 3 -17.75 13.70 -19.80
C LEU A 3 -17.09 12.33 -20.02
N THR A 4 -17.83 11.39 -20.62
CA THR A 4 -17.22 10.17 -21.17
C THR A 4 -16.68 10.50 -22.55
N SER A 5 -15.46 11.05 -22.57
CA SER A 5 -14.72 11.28 -23.82
C SER A 5 -14.58 9.94 -24.54
N GLN A 6 -15.21 9.80 -25.71
CA GLN A 6 -15.16 8.64 -26.61
C GLN A 6 -13.73 8.19 -26.96
N LYS A 7 -12.72 9.03 -26.72
CA LYS A 7 -11.30 8.70 -26.85
C LYS A 7 -10.85 7.55 -25.95
N TRP A 8 -11.40 7.44 -24.73
CA TRP A 8 -11.00 6.37 -23.80
C TRP A 8 -11.44 4.99 -24.27
N VAL A 9 -12.61 4.89 -24.91
CA VAL A 9 -13.16 3.60 -25.36
C VAL A 9 -12.32 3.00 -26.50
N ALA A 10 -11.73 3.85 -27.35
CA ALA A 10 -10.84 3.40 -28.42
C ALA A 10 -9.46 2.94 -27.89
N ASP A 11 -8.92 3.62 -26.89
CA ASP A 11 -7.61 3.28 -26.31
C ASP A 11 -7.67 2.03 -25.41
N ILE A 12 -8.80 1.77 -24.73
CA ILE A 12 -8.99 0.56 -23.90
C ILE A 12 -8.93 -0.72 -24.74
N GLY A 13 -9.32 -0.68 -26.02
CA GLY A 13 -9.25 -1.84 -26.92
C GLY A 13 -7.83 -2.39 -27.13
N ASN A 14 -6.80 -1.57 -26.89
CA ASN A 14 -5.39 -1.96 -27.01
C ASN A 14 -4.70 -2.19 -25.66
N PHE A 15 -5.40 -2.00 -24.53
CA PHE A 15 -4.87 -2.47 -23.26
C PHE A 15 -4.95 -3.99 -23.27
N ARG A 16 -3.78 -4.63 -23.39
CA ARG A 16 -3.63 -5.98 -22.85
C ARG A 16 -3.94 -5.85 -21.37
N LEU A 17 -5.15 -6.22 -20.98
CA LEU A 17 -5.49 -6.57 -19.60
C LEU A 17 -4.55 -7.72 -19.22
N HIS A 18 -3.35 -7.37 -18.77
CA HIS A 18 -2.57 -8.29 -17.96
C HIS A 18 -3.39 -8.42 -16.69
N ALA A 19 -4.10 -9.55 -16.57
CA ALA A 19 -4.72 -9.90 -15.32
C ALA A 19 -3.63 -9.76 -14.25
N ILE A 20 -3.93 -8.97 -13.23
CA ILE A 20 -3.05 -8.86 -12.07
C ILE A 20 -3.17 -10.22 -11.39
N TYR A 21 -2.26 -11.13 -11.74
CA TYR A 21 -2.30 -12.48 -11.22
C TYR A 21 -1.81 -12.47 -9.78
N ASN A 22 -2.53 -13.19 -8.93
CA ASN A 22 -2.02 -13.58 -7.63
C ASN A 22 -0.73 -14.37 -7.85
N LEU A 23 0.28 -14.12 -7.03
CA LEU A 23 1.50 -14.88 -7.03
C LEU A 23 1.23 -16.31 -6.55
N SER A 24 2.11 -17.24 -6.89
CA SER A 24 2.16 -18.51 -6.16
C SER A 24 2.50 -18.23 -4.69
N SER A 25 2.05 -19.09 -3.77
CA SER A 25 2.36 -18.96 -2.34
C SER A 25 3.88 -18.84 -2.09
N GLU A 26 4.69 -19.57 -2.86
CA GLU A 26 6.15 -19.48 -2.80
C GLU A 26 6.66 -18.10 -3.24
N ALA A 27 6.22 -17.59 -4.39
CA ALA A 27 6.64 -16.28 -4.89
C ALA A 27 6.16 -15.13 -3.98
N ALA A 28 4.97 -15.26 -3.39
CA ALA A 28 4.44 -14.30 -2.42
C ALA A 28 5.28 -14.27 -1.13
N THR A 29 5.64 -15.45 -0.62
CA THR A 29 6.51 -15.58 0.56
C THR A 29 7.92 -15.03 0.28
N GLN A 30 8.47 -15.29 -0.92
CA GLN A 30 9.75 -14.73 -1.35
C GLN A 30 9.70 -13.20 -1.46
N LEU A 31 8.63 -12.64 -2.05
CA LEU A 31 8.42 -11.20 -2.13
C LEU A 31 8.39 -10.59 -0.73
N LEU A 32 7.60 -11.16 0.19
CA LEU A 32 7.54 -10.66 1.56
C LEU A 32 8.88 -10.82 2.29
N GLY A 33 9.65 -11.87 2.02
CA GLY A 33 11.01 -12.03 2.52
C GLY A 33 11.99 -10.96 2.03
N ALA A 34 11.80 -10.43 0.82
CA ALA A 34 12.59 -9.31 0.30
C ALA A 34 12.17 -7.97 0.92
N VAL A 35 10.88 -7.78 1.19
CA VAL A 35 10.33 -6.52 1.72
C VAL A 35 10.48 -6.43 3.25
N ALA A 36 10.33 -7.55 3.95
CA ALA A 36 10.35 -7.68 5.41
C ALA A 36 11.21 -8.90 5.85
N PRO A 37 12.54 -8.80 5.76
CA PRO A 37 13.45 -9.93 6.01
C PRO A 37 13.48 -10.38 7.47
N SER A 38 13.03 -9.54 8.41
CA SER A 38 12.97 -9.83 9.84
C SER A 38 11.90 -10.84 10.24
N LEU A 39 10.95 -11.14 9.35
CA LEU A 39 9.87 -12.08 9.61
C LEU A 39 10.35 -13.53 9.56
N THR A 40 9.75 -14.38 10.39
CA THR A 40 9.88 -15.84 10.28
C THR A 40 9.12 -16.36 9.06
N ASP A 41 9.49 -17.54 8.56
CA ASP A 41 8.84 -18.09 7.36
C ASP A 41 7.36 -18.42 7.57
N ASP A 42 6.96 -18.76 8.80
CA ASP A 42 5.56 -18.97 9.15
C ASP A 42 4.77 -17.65 9.11
N GLN A 43 5.29 -16.58 9.71
CA GLN A 43 4.70 -15.24 9.63
C GLN A 43 4.59 -14.76 8.19
N LYS A 44 5.62 -15.00 7.37
CA LYS A 44 5.59 -14.62 5.95
C LYS A 44 4.47 -15.33 5.21
N ARG A 45 4.33 -16.65 5.42
CA ARG A 45 3.26 -17.44 4.80
C ARG A 45 1.88 -16.94 5.23
N GLN A 46 1.67 -16.70 6.52
CA GLN A 46 0.39 -16.21 7.03
C GLN A 46 0.00 -14.85 6.43
N ILE A 47 0.95 -13.91 6.35
CA ILE A 47 0.70 -12.59 5.77
C ILE A 47 0.45 -12.70 4.26
N ALA A 48 1.22 -13.53 3.53
CA ALA A 48 1.01 -13.78 2.11
C ALA A 48 -0.41 -14.34 1.82
N ASP A 49 -0.87 -15.29 2.64
CA ASP A 49 -2.21 -15.87 2.51
C ASP A 49 -3.31 -14.84 2.82
N LEU A 50 -3.15 -14.04 3.88
CA LEU A 50 -4.12 -13.00 4.25
C LEU A 50 -4.21 -11.88 3.20
N THR A 51 -3.09 -11.55 2.56
CA THR A 51 -3.04 -10.58 1.45
C THR A 51 -3.49 -11.18 0.11
N GLY A 52 -3.94 -12.44 0.10
CA GLY A 52 -4.44 -13.13 -1.10
C GLY A 52 -3.36 -13.38 -2.16
N ASN A 53 -2.09 -13.39 -1.76
CA ASN A 53 -0.93 -13.44 -2.65
C ASN A 53 -0.89 -12.30 -3.68
N VAL A 54 -1.49 -11.15 -3.37
CA VAL A 54 -1.53 -9.98 -4.26
C VAL A 54 -0.24 -9.16 -4.08
N PRO A 55 0.59 -8.96 -5.12
CA PRO A 55 1.88 -8.27 -4.97
C PRO A 55 1.79 -6.91 -4.29
N LEU A 56 0.81 -6.08 -4.67
CA LEU A 56 0.64 -4.76 -4.10
C LEU A 56 0.25 -4.82 -2.61
N ALA A 57 -0.65 -5.73 -2.24
CA ALA A 57 -1.05 -5.92 -0.85
C ALA A 57 0.14 -6.38 0.02
N ILE A 58 0.95 -7.30 -0.51
CA ILE A 58 2.17 -7.79 0.15
C ILE A 58 3.17 -6.65 0.37
N GLU A 59 3.44 -5.84 -0.65
CA GLU A 59 4.36 -4.70 -0.56
C GLU A 59 3.89 -3.66 0.47
N VAL A 60 2.60 -3.34 0.45
CA VAL A 60 1.99 -2.39 1.40
C VAL A 60 2.11 -2.88 2.83
N VAL A 61 1.78 -4.14 3.10
CA VAL A 61 1.90 -4.71 4.44
C VAL A 61 3.36 -4.87 4.84
N GLY A 62 4.21 -5.35 3.93
CA GLY A 62 5.63 -5.53 4.17
C GLY A 62 6.34 -4.22 4.53
N ALA A 63 5.90 -3.09 3.95
CA ALA A 63 6.44 -1.77 4.27
C ALA A 63 6.24 -1.37 5.75
N ILE A 64 5.23 -1.91 6.44
CA ILE A 64 4.97 -1.63 7.86
C ILE A 64 6.20 -2.00 8.71
N PHE A 65 6.89 -3.09 8.37
CA PHE A 65 8.03 -3.61 9.13
C PHE A 65 9.35 -2.87 8.89
N LYS A 66 9.36 -1.86 8.00
CA LYS A 66 10.57 -1.09 7.69
C LYS A 66 10.82 0.06 8.65
N PHE A 67 9.84 0.44 9.47
CA PHE A 67 9.93 1.63 10.33
C PHE A 67 10.39 1.30 11.76
N PRO A 68 11.17 2.18 12.42
CA PRO A 68 11.47 2.07 13.84
C PRO A 68 10.18 2.14 14.68
N GLY A 69 9.99 1.18 15.58
CA GLY A 69 8.75 1.06 16.36
C GLY A 69 7.59 0.42 15.58
N ALA A 70 7.90 -0.30 14.50
CA ALA A 70 6.91 -1.11 13.78
C ALA A 70 6.16 -2.07 14.73
N PRO A 71 4.88 -2.32 14.45
CA PRO A 71 4.13 -3.35 15.15
C PRO A 71 4.77 -4.73 14.97
N THR A 72 4.47 -5.62 15.91
CA THR A 72 4.81 -7.04 15.80
C THR A 72 4.08 -7.69 14.62
N ALA A 73 4.64 -8.77 14.10
CA ALA A 73 4.01 -9.51 13.00
C ALA A 73 2.62 -10.02 13.39
N GLU A 74 2.46 -10.43 14.65
CA GLU A 74 1.22 -10.93 15.24
C GLU A 74 0.13 -9.84 15.27
N GLU A 75 0.48 -8.60 15.64
CA GLU A 75 -0.45 -7.46 15.61
C GLU A 75 -0.92 -7.17 14.18
N VAL A 76 0.00 -7.21 13.20
CA VAL A 76 -0.35 -7.00 11.78
C VAL A 76 -1.22 -8.13 11.25
N ILE A 77 -0.90 -9.39 11.55
CA ILE A 77 -1.69 -10.57 11.16
C ILE A 77 -3.10 -10.48 11.76
N GLN A 78 -3.22 -10.09 13.03
CA GLN A 78 -4.51 -9.93 13.68
C GLN A 78 -5.32 -8.80 13.04
N GLY A 79 -4.70 -7.65 12.78
CA GLY A 79 -5.33 -6.53 12.08
C GLY A 79 -5.85 -6.92 10.69
N LEU A 80 -5.08 -7.69 9.92
CA LEU A 80 -5.53 -8.20 8.62
C LEU A 80 -6.74 -9.14 8.76
N ARG A 81 -6.73 -10.06 9.72
CA ARG A 81 -7.85 -10.99 9.95
C ARG A 81 -9.14 -10.25 10.30
N GLU A 82 -9.08 -9.31 11.24
CA GLU A 82 -10.26 -8.56 11.70
C GLU A 82 -10.88 -7.72 10.58
N ASN A 83 -10.05 -7.07 9.77
CA ASN A 83 -10.53 -6.24 8.66
C ASN A 83 -11.02 -7.07 7.46
N LEU A 84 -10.50 -8.28 7.26
CA LEU A 84 -11.05 -9.19 6.26
C LEU A 84 -12.45 -9.69 6.66
N VAL A 85 -12.64 -10.03 7.94
CA VAL A 85 -13.95 -10.51 8.44
C VAL A 85 -15.03 -9.43 8.33
N SER A 86 -14.67 -8.15 8.44
CA SER A 86 -15.61 -7.04 8.29
C SER A 86 -15.91 -6.66 6.84
N THR A 87 -15.22 -7.27 5.86
CA THR A 87 -15.41 -6.98 4.45
C THR A 87 -16.53 -7.84 3.84
N LEU A 88 -17.40 -7.24 3.04
CA LEU A 88 -18.56 -7.92 2.42
C LEU A 88 -18.16 -9.01 1.41
N SER A 89 -17.00 -8.85 0.77
CA SER A 89 -16.47 -9.76 -0.26
C SER A 89 -14.97 -10.02 -0.04
N PRO A 90 -14.58 -10.78 0.98
CA PRO A 90 -13.18 -10.90 1.41
C PRO A 90 -12.28 -11.61 0.40
N ASP A 91 -12.85 -12.34 -0.56
CA ASP A 91 -12.10 -13.08 -1.60
C ASP A 91 -11.81 -12.24 -2.85
N GLU A 92 -12.39 -11.05 -2.96
CA GLU A 92 -12.14 -10.17 -4.10
C GLU A 92 -10.76 -9.49 -3.98
N LEU A 93 -10.05 -9.39 -5.10
CA LEU A 93 -8.70 -8.83 -5.16
C LEU A 93 -8.63 -7.42 -4.57
N HIS A 94 -9.63 -6.58 -4.88
CA HIS A 94 -9.69 -5.21 -4.39
C HIS A 94 -9.87 -5.16 -2.87
N SER A 95 -10.69 -6.05 -2.30
CA SER A 95 -10.86 -6.17 -0.84
C SER A 95 -9.54 -6.49 -0.14
N LYS A 96 -8.69 -7.37 -0.71
CA LYS A 96 -7.37 -7.67 -0.13
C LYS A 96 -6.45 -6.46 -0.13
N VAL A 97 -6.46 -5.68 -1.21
CA VAL A 97 -5.69 -4.44 -1.31
C VAL A 97 -6.23 -3.38 -0.34
N ASP A 98 -7.54 -3.18 -0.29
CA ASP A 98 -8.19 -2.19 0.57
C ASP A 98 -7.94 -2.49 2.05
N VAL A 99 -8.08 -3.76 2.46
CA VAL A 99 -7.75 -4.18 3.83
C VAL A 99 -6.28 -3.96 4.15
N SER A 100 -5.38 -4.32 3.24
CA SER A 100 -3.94 -4.13 3.41
C SER A 100 -3.57 -2.64 3.55
N MET A 101 -4.18 -1.79 2.72
CA MET A 101 -4.05 -0.34 2.79
C MET A 101 -4.60 0.22 4.10
N GLY A 102 -5.77 -0.25 4.55
CA GLY A 102 -6.38 0.17 5.81
C GLY A 102 -5.51 -0.19 7.02
N VAL A 103 -4.96 -1.41 7.05
CA VAL A 103 -4.04 -1.86 8.11
C VAL A 103 -2.77 -1.01 8.10
N ALA A 104 -2.12 -0.83 6.95
CA ALA A 104 -0.92 0.01 6.84
C ALA A 104 -1.20 1.47 7.24
N TYR A 105 -2.34 2.02 6.83
CA TYR A 105 -2.77 3.36 7.19
C TYR A 105 -2.96 3.52 8.70
N SER A 106 -3.41 2.48 9.41
CA SER A 106 -3.64 2.55 10.85
C SER A 106 -2.37 2.84 11.65
N TYR A 107 -1.22 2.35 11.17
CA TYR A 107 0.11 2.53 11.76
C TYR A 107 0.82 3.83 11.39
N LEU A 108 0.24 4.63 10.48
CA LEU A 108 0.78 5.95 10.18
C LEU A 108 0.56 6.92 11.36
N THR A 109 1.55 7.80 11.57
CA THR A 109 1.40 8.92 12.51
C THR A 109 0.29 9.88 12.04
N PRO A 110 -0.32 10.67 12.94
CA PRO A 110 -1.34 11.65 12.56
C PRO A 110 -0.90 12.60 11.44
N GLU A 111 0.37 12.98 11.44
CA GLU A 111 0.96 13.84 10.42
C GLU A 111 0.97 13.14 9.05
N LEU A 112 1.46 11.90 8.99
CA LEU A 112 1.48 11.12 7.75
C LEU A 112 0.08 10.81 7.22
N LYS A 113 -0.88 10.52 8.11
CA LYS A 113 -2.30 10.35 7.75
C LYS A 113 -2.85 11.59 7.05
N GLN A 114 -2.59 12.76 7.60
CA GLN A 114 -3.04 14.02 6.99
C GLN A 114 -2.40 14.24 5.61
N LEU A 115 -1.13 13.87 5.42
CA LEU A 115 -0.47 13.95 4.11
C LEU A 115 -1.13 13.00 3.10
N CYS A 116 -1.46 11.77 3.48
CA CYS A 116 -2.18 10.82 2.61
C CYS A 116 -3.55 11.37 2.18
N VAL A 117 -4.29 12.00 3.11
CA VAL A 117 -5.56 12.67 2.77
C VAL A 117 -5.33 13.79 1.76
N ASN A 118 -4.31 14.62 1.96
CA ASN A 118 -4.00 15.70 1.02
C ASN A 118 -3.64 15.18 -0.39
N LEU A 119 -2.94 14.03 -0.46
CA LEU A 119 -2.61 13.38 -1.72
C LEU A 119 -3.84 12.79 -2.45
N SER A 120 -4.91 12.46 -1.73
CA SER A 120 -6.14 11.92 -2.34
C SER A 120 -6.86 12.90 -3.27
N HIS A 121 -6.55 14.20 -3.18
CA HIS A 121 -7.10 15.22 -4.08
C HIS A 121 -6.51 15.18 -5.50
N PHE A 122 -5.44 14.42 -5.74
CA PHE A 122 -4.77 14.35 -7.03
C PHE A 122 -5.26 13.14 -7.83
N PRO A 123 -5.94 13.35 -8.99
CA PRO A 123 -6.37 12.27 -9.85
C PRO A 123 -5.17 11.76 -10.67
N GLY A 124 -4.29 10.99 -10.03
CA GLY A 124 -3.20 10.28 -10.68
C GLY A 124 -1.80 10.83 -10.37
N LYS A 125 -0.88 10.66 -11.32
CA LYS A 125 0.54 10.98 -11.12
C LYS A 125 0.73 12.49 -10.96
N PHE A 126 1.49 12.88 -9.96
CA PHE A 126 1.91 14.25 -9.72
C PHE A 126 3.44 14.33 -9.70
N SER A 127 4.00 15.48 -10.07
CA SER A 127 5.44 15.68 -10.02
C SER A 127 5.91 15.82 -8.56
N LYS A 128 7.20 15.57 -8.33
CA LYS A 128 7.82 15.75 -7.01
C LYS A 128 7.66 17.19 -6.51
N GLU A 129 7.74 18.16 -7.42
CA GLU A 129 7.57 19.59 -7.14
C GLU A 129 6.13 19.89 -6.69
N SER A 130 5.13 19.31 -7.36
CA SER A 130 3.73 19.41 -6.94
C SER A 130 3.52 18.82 -5.55
N ALA A 131 4.11 17.65 -5.28
CA ALA A 131 4.08 17.01 -3.96
C ALA A 131 4.62 17.96 -2.87
N VAL A 132 5.82 18.50 -3.08
CA VAL A 132 6.49 19.42 -2.15
C VAL A 132 5.68 20.70 -1.93
N ALA A 133 5.02 21.23 -2.97
CA ALA A 133 4.18 22.42 -2.84
C ALA A 133 2.96 22.18 -1.92
N ILE A 134 2.36 20.98 -1.98
CA ILE A 134 1.25 20.58 -1.10
C ILE A 134 1.74 20.35 0.33
N PHE A 135 2.91 19.73 0.48
CA PHE A 135 3.48 19.38 1.78
C PHE A 135 4.06 20.57 2.56
N ASN A 136 4.35 21.70 1.90
CA ASN A 136 4.82 22.94 2.53
C ASN A 136 3.70 23.79 3.20
N PHE A 137 2.50 23.24 3.41
CA PHE A 137 1.46 23.93 4.18
C PHE A 137 1.72 23.77 5.69
N LYS A 138 2.38 24.81 6.24
CA LYS A 138 2.74 25.08 7.65
C LYS A 138 4.07 24.48 8.15
N GLY A 139 5.14 25.21 7.85
CA GLY A 139 6.06 25.63 8.93
C GLY A 139 7.12 24.65 9.43
N THR A 140 7.36 23.52 8.77
CA THR A 140 8.54 22.70 9.06
C THR A 140 9.24 22.33 7.76
N ASN A 141 10.52 22.67 7.68
CA ASN A 141 11.36 22.58 6.49
C ASN A 141 11.20 21.26 5.72
N ALA A 142 10.71 21.33 4.48
CA ALA A 142 10.72 20.21 3.52
C ALA A 142 12.09 19.52 3.34
N ARG A 143 13.19 20.18 3.76
CA ARG A 143 14.53 19.60 3.81
C ARG A 143 14.71 18.53 4.89
N GLN A 144 13.98 18.57 6.01
CA GLN A 144 14.08 17.54 7.06
C GLN A 144 13.34 16.25 6.66
N VAL A 145 12.17 16.36 6.05
CA VAL A 145 11.42 15.19 5.53
C VAL A 145 12.19 14.48 4.41
N SER A 146 12.88 15.23 3.54
CA SER A 146 13.74 14.64 2.51
C SER A 146 14.99 13.96 3.06
N ALA A 147 15.50 14.38 4.23
CA ALA A 147 16.68 13.80 4.86
C ALA A 147 16.36 12.48 5.58
N GLU A 148 15.21 12.39 6.25
CA GLU A 148 14.76 11.15 6.90
C GLU A 148 14.37 10.07 5.89
N VAL A 149 13.78 10.45 4.76
CA VAL A 149 13.43 9.51 3.68
C VAL A 149 14.67 9.01 2.91
N SER A 150 15.76 9.79 2.85
CA SER A 150 17.00 9.36 2.17
C SER A 150 17.95 8.58 3.08
N ALA A 151 17.77 8.62 4.40
CA ALA A 151 18.57 7.84 5.35
C ALA A 151 18.03 6.41 5.57
N THR A 152 16.86 6.08 5.00
CA THR A 152 16.14 4.81 5.21
C THR A 152 15.97 4.01 3.90
N ILE A 153 16.65 4.39 2.81
CA ILE A 153 16.71 3.63 1.55
C ILE A 153 18.14 3.16 1.30
#